data_AF-A0A350X6V3-F1
#
_entry.id   AF-A0A350X6V3-F1
#
_cell.length_a   1.000
_cell.length_b   1.000
_cell.length_c   1.000
_cell.angle_alpha   90.00
_cell.angle_beta   90.00
_cell.angle_gamma   90.00
#
_symmetry.space_group_name_H-M   'P 1'
#
loop_
_entity.id
_entity.type
_entity.pdbx_description
1 polymer ?
#
loop_
_entity_poly.entity_id
_entity_poly.type
_entity_poly.pdbx_seq_one_letter_code
_entity_poly.pdbx_strand_id
1 'polypeptide(L)'
;VWGQRSGVEVIANPGQNTDPAAVVFDAIAAAKARETELLLVDTAGRLQNKKNLMDELSKVRRIIDKKAEGAIVESLLVLDATLGQNGLRQAQVFSEAAQLSGVVLTKLDGTAKGGVALAVVQQLGLPIRFIGAGEGIEDLRPFSSYEFVEALLSG
;
A
#
# COMPACT_ATOMS: atom_id res chain seq x y z
N VAL A 1 -8.99 14.57 -7.06
CA VAL A 1 -7.73 15.38 -7.17
C VAL A 1 -6.61 14.57 -7.81
N TRP A 2 -6.09 13.50 -7.20
CA TRP A 2 -5.00 12.70 -7.79
C TRP A 2 -5.32 12.10 -9.16
N GLY A 3 -6.50 11.49 -9.35
CA GLY A 3 -6.90 11.00 -10.68
C GLY A 3 -6.86 12.08 -11.76
N GLN A 4 -7.38 13.27 -11.47
CA GLN A 4 -7.32 14.42 -12.39
C GLN A 4 -5.88 14.89 -12.66
N ARG A 5 -5.03 14.94 -11.62
CA ARG A 5 -3.61 15.33 -11.75
C ARG A 5 -2.81 14.33 -12.59
N SER A 6 -3.11 13.05 -12.47
CA SER A 6 -2.41 11.97 -13.17
C SER A 6 -3.06 11.60 -14.51
N GLY A 7 -4.19 12.20 -14.88
CA GLY A 7 -4.96 11.84 -16.08
C GLY A 7 -5.55 10.42 -16.03
N VAL A 8 -5.75 9.87 -14.83
CA VAL A 8 -6.25 8.50 -14.61
C VAL A 8 -7.72 8.56 -14.19
N GLU A 9 -8.53 7.67 -14.76
CA GLU A 9 -9.93 7.54 -14.39
C GLU A 9 -10.08 7.00 -12.96
N VAL A 10 -11.06 7.52 -12.23
CA VAL A 10 -11.31 7.12 -10.84
C VAL A 10 -12.72 6.59 -10.71
N ILE A 11 -12.83 5.37 -10.18
CA ILE A 11 -14.10 4.76 -9.81
C ILE A 11 -14.31 4.99 -8.33
N ALA A 12 -15.35 5.74 -8.00
CA ALA A 12 -15.73 6.07 -6.64
C ALA A 12 -17.26 6.14 -6.56
N ASN A 13 -17.80 5.76 -5.40
CA ASN A 13 -19.22 5.96 -5.12
C ASN A 13 -19.40 7.26 -4.32
N PRO A 14 -20.21 8.23 -4.81
CA PRO A 14 -20.43 9.48 -4.10
C PRO A 14 -21.32 9.36 -2.85
N GLY A 15 -21.92 8.19 -2.60
CA GLY A 15 -22.76 7.96 -1.42
C GLY A 15 -21.98 7.91 -0.10
N GLN A 16 -22.54 8.50 0.96
CA GLN A 16 -22.01 8.36 2.32
C GLN A 16 -22.16 6.90 2.80
N ASN A 17 -21.17 6.39 3.54
CA ASN A 17 -21.13 5.01 4.07
C ASN A 17 -21.24 3.90 3.00
N THR A 18 -20.72 4.16 1.80
CA THR A 18 -20.62 3.10 0.79
C THR A 18 -19.68 2.00 1.26
N ASP A 19 -20.12 0.75 1.10
CA ASP A 19 -19.31 -0.44 1.30
C ASP A 19 -18.07 -0.45 0.37
N PRO A 20 -16.84 -0.37 0.91
CA PRO A 20 -15.63 -0.30 0.08
C PRO A 20 -15.46 -1.52 -0.82
N ALA A 21 -15.93 -2.69 -0.38
CA ALA A 21 -15.90 -3.91 -1.19
C ALA A 21 -16.80 -3.82 -2.44
N ALA A 22 -17.89 -3.03 -2.38
CA ALA A 22 -18.75 -2.80 -3.54
C ALA A 22 -18.06 -1.89 -4.58
N VAL A 23 -17.36 -0.85 -4.12
CA VAL A 23 -16.58 0.02 -5.03
C VAL A 23 -15.49 -0.76 -5.73
N VAL A 24 -14.80 -1.66 -5.02
CA VAL A 24 -13.77 -2.53 -5.61
C VAL A 24 -14.37 -3.52 -6.61
N PHE A 25 -15.56 -4.07 -6.32
CA PHE A 25 -16.26 -4.94 -7.28
C PHE A 25 -16.53 -4.21 -8.59
N ASP A 26 -17.08 -3.00 -8.52
CA ASP A 26 -17.38 -2.18 -9.70
C ASP A 26 -16.10 -1.78 -10.44
N ALA A 27 -15.03 -1.48 -9.71
CA ALA A 27 -13.73 -1.15 -10.28
C ALA A 27 -13.12 -2.30 -11.07
N ILE A 28 -13.17 -3.54 -10.55
CA ILE A 28 -12.70 -4.73 -11.27
C ILE A 28 -13.53 -4.98 -12.53
N ALA A 29 -14.87 -4.82 -12.45
CA ALA A 29 -15.74 -5.00 -13.59
C ALA A 29 -15.44 -3.99 -14.71
N ALA A 30 -15.25 -2.72 -14.35
CA ALA A 30 -14.88 -1.67 -15.29
C ALA A 30 -13.48 -1.89 -15.88
N ALA A 31 -12.48 -2.26 -15.07
CA ALA A 31 -11.13 -2.55 -15.55
C ALA A 31 -11.13 -3.68 -16.59
N LYS A 32 -11.92 -4.75 -16.36
CA LYS A 32 -12.10 -5.84 -17.32
C LYS A 32 -12.77 -5.39 -18.61
N ALA A 33 -13.87 -4.63 -18.50
CA ALA A 33 -14.61 -4.15 -19.67
C ALA A 33 -13.81 -3.19 -20.54
N ARG A 34 -12.83 -2.49 -19.95
CA ARG A 34 -11.97 -1.51 -20.60
C ARG A 34 -10.58 -2.03 -20.92
N GLU A 35 -10.32 -3.32 -20.69
CA GLU A 35 -9.02 -3.96 -20.92
C GLU A 35 -7.86 -3.19 -20.25
N THR A 36 -8.09 -2.69 -19.03
CA THR A 36 -7.10 -1.94 -18.27
C THR A 36 -6.02 -2.87 -17.72
N GLU A 37 -4.76 -2.49 -17.89
CA GLU A 37 -3.60 -3.29 -17.45
C GLU A 37 -3.31 -3.18 -15.95
N LEU A 38 -3.66 -2.05 -15.33
CA LEU A 38 -3.38 -1.76 -13.92
C LEU A 38 -4.59 -1.13 -13.22
N LEU A 39 -5.04 -1.76 -12.12
CA LEU A 39 -6.03 -1.20 -11.22
C LEU A 39 -5.39 -0.93 -9.85
N LEU A 40 -5.41 0.33 -9.42
CA LEU A 40 -5.01 0.73 -8.07
C LEU A 40 -6.25 0.80 -7.16
N VAL A 41 -6.17 0.17 -6.01
CA VAL A 41 -7.22 0.18 -4.99
C VAL A 41 -6.69 0.89 -3.74
N ASP A 42 -7.29 2.02 -3.39
CA ASP A 42 -7.03 2.68 -2.12
C ASP A 42 -7.97 2.12 -1.03
N THR A 43 -7.48 2.05 0.20
CA THR A 43 -8.20 1.42 1.33
C THR A 43 -8.08 2.28 2.59
N ALA A 44 -9.03 2.10 3.52
CA ALA A 44 -8.89 2.71 4.83
C ALA A 44 -7.64 2.17 5.56
N GLY A 45 -6.96 3.03 6.34
CA GLY A 45 -5.73 2.67 7.04
C GLY A 45 -5.69 2.98 8.54
N ARG A 46 -6.80 3.46 9.12
CA ARG A 46 -6.79 4.05 10.47
C ARG A 46 -7.18 3.04 11.56
N LEU A 47 -6.24 2.73 12.45
CA LEU A 47 -6.30 1.63 13.45
C LEU A 47 -7.19 1.85 14.68
N GLN A 48 -7.77 3.04 14.90
CA GLN A 48 -8.58 3.32 16.10
C GLN A 48 -9.79 2.37 16.26
N ASN A 49 -10.24 1.74 15.17
CA ASN A 49 -11.24 0.67 15.20
C ASN A 49 -10.73 -0.58 14.46
N LYS A 50 -9.70 -1.21 15.04
CA LYS A 50 -8.95 -2.32 14.44
C LYS A 50 -9.83 -3.44 13.88
N LYS A 51 -10.87 -3.88 14.60
CA LYS A 51 -11.70 -5.02 14.17
C LYS A 51 -12.46 -4.71 12.89
N ASN A 52 -13.21 -3.60 12.87
CA ASN A 52 -14.02 -3.22 11.70
C ASN A 52 -13.14 -2.98 10.48
N LEU A 53 -11.96 -2.37 10.66
CA LEU A 53 -11.01 -2.18 9.57
C LEU A 53 -10.50 -3.51 8.99
N MET A 54 -10.11 -4.46 9.85
CA MET A 54 -9.62 -5.77 9.38
C MET A 54 -10.71 -6.57 8.66
N ASP A 55 -11.96 -6.50 9.13
CA ASP A 55 -13.10 -7.15 8.49
C ASP A 55 -13.36 -6.56 7.09
N GLU A 56 -13.25 -5.22 6.95
CA GLU A 56 -13.38 -4.52 5.68
C GLU A 56 -12.27 -4.89 4.69
N LEU A 57 -11.01 -4.86 5.12
CA LEU A 57 -9.87 -5.26 4.28
C LEU A 57 -9.97 -6.73 3.83
N SER A 58 -10.36 -7.62 4.76
CA SER A 58 -10.57 -9.04 4.44
C SER A 58 -11.68 -9.22 3.41
N LYS A 59 -12.75 -8.42 3.50
CA LYS A 59 -13.85 -8.45 2.54
C LYS A 59 -13.41 -7.95 1.16
N VAL A 60 -12.65 -6.85 1.11
CA VAL A 60 -12.06 -6.34 -0.14
C VAL A 60 -11.17 -7.40 -0.78
N ARG A 61 -10.27 -8.03 0.00
CA ARG A 61 -9.39 -9.09 -0.50
C ARG A 61 -10.17 -10.25 -1.12
N ARG A 62 -11.22 -10.73 -0.45
CA ARG A 62 -12.09 -11.81 -0.99
C ARG A 62 -12.76 -11.44 -2.30
N ILE A 63 -13.16 -10.18 -2.47
CA ILE A 63 -13.74 -9.71 -3.75
C ILE A 63 -12.68 -9.73 -4.84
N ILE A 64 -11.48 -9.24 -4.58
CA ILE A 64 -10.36 -9.27 -5.53
C ILE A 64 -10.06 -10.71 -5.94
N ASP A 65 -9.88 -11.62 -4.98
CA ASP A 65 -9.57 -13.03 -5.26
C ASP A 65 -10.62 -13.71 -6.13
N LYS A 66 -11.90 -13.39 -5.92
CA LYS A 66 -13.02 -13.99 -6.66
C LYS A 66 -13.27 -13.35 -8.03
N LYS A 67 -12.94 -12.06 -8.20
CA LYS A 67 -13.37 -11.29 -9.38
C LYS A 67 -12.23 -10.94 -10.31
N ALA A 68 -11.00 -10.89 -9.82
CA ALA A 68 -9.80 -10.65 -10.61
C ALA A 68 -8.99 -11.95 -10.80
N GLU A 69 -9.69 -13.07 -11.10
CA GLU A 69 -9.03 -14.34 -11.43
C GLU A 69 -8.00 -14.14 -12.56
N GLY A 70 -6.76 -14.59 -12.33
CA GLY A 70 -5.64 -14.45 -13.26
C GLY A 70 -4.84 -13.14 -13.14
N ALA A 71 -5.31 -12.15 -12.38
CA ALA A 71 -4.55 -10.94 -12.11
C ALA A 71 -3.42 -11.21 -11.10
N ILE A 72 -2.27 -10.55 -11.30
CA ILE A 72 -1.22 -10.50 -10.29
C ILE A 72 -1.65 -9.47 -9.24
N VAL A 73 -1.94 -9.93 -8.03
CA VAL A 73 -2.39 -9.06 -6.94
C VAL A 73 -1.20 -8.69 -6.05
N GLU A 74 -0.80 -7.43 -6.11
CA GLU A 74 0.17 -6.83 -5.18
C GLU A 74 -0.55 -6.06 -4.07
N SER A 75 -0.37 -6.50 -2.83
CA SER A 75 -0.96 -5.89 -1.63
C SER A 75 0.16 -5.21 -0.85
N LEU A 76 0.27 -3.89 -0.99
CA LEU A 76 1.40 -3.12 -0.49
C LEU A 76 1.04 -2.36 0.78
N LEU A 77 1.82 -2.59 1.84
CA LEU A 77 1.71 -1.80 3.06
C LEU A 77 2.58 -0.55 2.95
N VAL A 78 1.96 0.63 3.05
CA VAL A 78 2.70 1.90 3.12
C VAL A 78 3.05 2.20 4.56
N LEU A 79 4.35 2.26 4.85
CA LEU A 79 4.91 2.57 6.16
C LEU A 79 5.68 3.90 6.14
N ASP A 80 5.47 4.69 7.18
CA ASP A 80 6.25 5.87 7.48
C ASP A 80 7.52 5.44 8.23
N ALA A 81 8.69 5.68 7.62
CA ALA A 81 9.99 5.28 8.18
C ALA A 81 10.29 5.94 9.53
N THR A 82 9.63 7.05 9.86
CA THR A 82 9.82 7.78 11.12
C THR A 82 9.18 7.08 12.33
N LEU A 83 8.20 6.21 12.11
CA LEU A 83 7.40 5.57 13.17
C LEU A 83 8.13 4.45 13.92
N GLY A 84 9.26 3.97 13.39
CA GLY A 84 10.07 2.93 14.00
C GLY A 84 9.27 1.69 14.43
N GLN A 85 9.45 1.23 15.68
CA GLN A 85 8.80 0.03 16.22
C GLN A 85 7.26 0.12 16.30
N ASN A 86 6.67 1.32 16.25
CA ASN A 86 5.21 1.44 16.21
C ASN A 86 4.65 1.00 14.85
N GLY A 87 5.41 1.17 13.76
CA GLY A 87 5.05 0.68 12.44
C GLY A 87 4.96 -0.85 12.36
N LEU A 88 5.76 -1.56 13.16
CA LEU A 88 5.76 -3.03 13.21
C LEU A 88 4.42 -3.60 13.68
N ARG A 89 3.91 -3.12 14.82
CA ARG A 89 2.64 -3.64 15.36
C ARG A 89 1.48 -3.39 14.40
N GLN A 90 1.51 -2.24 13.70
CA GLN A 90 0.54 -1.95 12.66
C GLN A 90 0.68 -2.96 11.52
N ALA A 91 1.88 -3.11 10.97
CA ALA A 91 2.11 -4.01 9.85
C ALA A 91 1.69 -5.45 10.11
N GLN A 92 1.98 -5.98 11.31
CA GLN A 92 1.63 -7.34 11.69
C GLN A 92 0.12 -7.57 11.70
N VAL A 93 -0.65 -6.58 12.14
CA VAL A 93 -2.11 -6.60 12.10
C VAL A 93 -2.65 -6.58 10.68
N PHE A 94 -2.10 -5.76 9.79
CA PHE A 94 -2.54 -5.69 8.41
C PHE A 94 -2.19 -6.97 7.62
N SER A 95 -1.05 -7.61 7.93
CA SER A 95 -0.67 -8.90 7.32
C SER A 95 -1.74 -9.98 7.51
N GLU A 96 -2.43 -10.01 8.64
CA GLU A 96 -3.48 -10.99 8.93
C GLU A 96 -4.72 -10.83 8.03
N ALA A 97 -5.04 -9.61 7.60
CA ALA A 97 -6.28 -9.30 6.88
C ALA A 97 -6.10 -9.12 5.37
N ALA A 98 -4.98 -8.51 4.94
CA ALA A 98 -4.82 -8.00 3.58
C ALA A 98 -3.91 -8.85 2.67
N GLN A 99 -3.35 -9.96 3.17
CA GLN A 99 -2.39 -10.81 2.44
C GLN A 99 -1.28 -9.98 1.76
N LEU A 100 -0.51 -9.27 2.57
CA LEU A 100 0.53 -8.35 2.09
C LEU A 100 1.59 -9.09 1.27
N SER A 101 2.04 -8.47 0.17
CA SER A 101 3.07 -8.98 -0.75
C SER A 101 4.32 -8.11 -0.79
N GLY A 102 4.29 -6.94 -0.14
CA GLY A 102 5.40 -6.02 -0.09
C GLY A 102 5.12 -4.78 0.76
N VAL A 103 6.15 -3.97 0.92
CA VAL A 103 6.12 -2.73 1.70
C VAL A 103 6.58 -1.56 0.84
N VAL A 104 5.95 -0.40 1.03
CA VAL A 104 6.43 0.90 0.56
C VAL A 104 6.90 1.68 1.77
N LEU A 105 8.16 2.11 1.79
CA LEU A 105 8.67 2.99 2.84
C LEU A 105 8.58 4.44 2.39
N THR A 106 8.15 5.34 3.26
CA THR A 106 8.03 6.78 2.96
C THR A 106 8.78 7.60 4.00
N LYS A 107 9.09 8.87 3.65
CA LYS A 107 9.80 9.84 4.50
C LYS A 107 11.23 9.40 4.88
N LEU A 108 11.94 8.77 3.96
CA LEU A 108 13.33 8.35 4.19
C LEU A 108 14.32 9.52 4.16
N ASP A 109 13.98 10.59 3.46
CA ASP A 109 14.72 11.86 3.39
C ASP A 109 14.86 12.57 4.74
N GLY A 110 13.90 12.38 5.64
CA GLY A 110 13.82 13.13 6.88
C GLY A 110 14.59 12.57 8.07
N THR A 111 15.23 11.38 8.00
CA THR A 111 15.75 10.74 9.24
C THR A 111 17.01 9.88 9.10
N ALA A 112 17.89 9.96 10.11
CA ALA A 112 18.91 8.96 10.44
C ALA A 112 18.32 7.60 10.93
N LYS A 113 17.01 7.37 10.75
CA LYS A 113 16.26 6.23 11.27
C LYS A 113 15.91 5.18 10.20
N GLY A 114 16.49 5.28 9.00
CA GLY A 114 16.33 4.27 7.93
C GLY A 114 16.62 2.84 8.40
N GLY A 115 17.55 2.66 9.34
CA GLY A 115 17.85 1.35 9.94
C GLY A 115 16.68 0.72 10.71
N VAL A 116 15.79 1.51 11.32
CA VAL A 116 14.62 0.97 12.03
C VAL A 116 13.58 0.47 11.04
N ALA A 117 13.38 1.18 9.92
CA ALA A 117 12.47 0.75 8.86
C ALA A 117 12.90 -0.59 8.25
N LEU A 118 14.20 -0.79 8.04
CA LEU A 118 14.78 -2.07 7.63
C LEU A 118 14.49 -3.21 8.61
N ALA A 119 14.68 -2.96 9.91
CA ALA A 119 14.41 -3.96 10.94
C ALA A 119 12.93 -4.35 10.99
N VAL A 120 12.01 -3.40 10.79
CA VAL A 120 10.57 -3.67 10.70
C VAL A 120 10.26 -4.57 9.52
N VAL A 121 10.80 -4.26 8.33
CA VAL A 121 10.54 -5.05 7.12
C VAL A 121 11.14 -6.45 7.23
N GLN A 122 12.34 -6.58 7.80
CA GLN A 122 12.96 -7.87 8.06
C GLN A 122 12.09 -8.76 8.95
N GLN A 123 11.47 -8.20 10.00
CA GLN A 123 10.57 -8.96 10.89
C GLN A 123 9.25 -9.35 10.24
N LEU A 124 8.76 -8.54 9.28
CA LEU A 124 7.55 -8.87 8.51
C LEU A 124 7.80 -9.95 7.45
N GLY A 125 9.05 -10.17 7.06
CA GLY A 125 9.41 -11.11 5.99
C GLY A 125 8.91 -10.67 4.61
N LEU A 126 8.60 -9.38 4.42
CA LEU A 126 8.08 -8.82 3.17
C LEU A 126 9.18 -8.08 2.41
N PRO A 127 9.20 -8.10 1.07
CA PRO A 127 10.14 -7.29 0.31
C PRO A 127 9.75 -5.81 0.32
N ILE A 128 10.74 -4.92 0.41
CA ILE A 128 10.54 -3.50 0.11
C ILE A 128 10.40 -3.36 -1.41
N ARG A 129 9.28 -2.81 -1.88
CA ARG A 129 9.04 -2.57 -3.31
C ARG A 129 9.43 -1.16 -3.72
N PHE A 130 9.06 -0.18 -2.91
CA PHE A 130 9.30 1.24 -3.21
C PHE A 130 9.76 2.00 -1.97
N ILE A 131 10.46 3.11 -2.23
CA ILE A 131 10.88 4.10 -1.26
C ILE A 131 10.43 5.50 -1.70
N GLY A 132 9.91 6.29 -0.77
CA GLY A 132 9.55 7.69 -0.94
C GLY A 132 10.51 8.58 -0.15
N ALA A 133 11.20 9.47 -0.85
CA ALA A 133 12.20 10.38 -0.27
C ALA A 133 11.88 11.87 -0.55
N GLY A 134 10.60 12.20 -0.70
CA GLY A 134 10.12 13.55 -0.99
C GLY A 134 8.61 13.59 -1.20
N GLU A 135 8.11 14.73 -1.69
CA GLU A 135 6.68 15.02 -1.86
C GLU A 135 6.21 14.95 -3.32
N GLY A 136 7.15 14.95 -4.29
CA GLY A 136 6.89 14.86 -5.71
C GLY A 136 6.47 13.44 -6.14
N ILE A 137 5.91 13.32 -7.35
CA ILE A 137 5.54 12.02 -7.92
C ILE A 137 6.81 11.21 -8.25
N GLU A 138 7.85 11.92 -8.69
CA GLU A 138 9.19 11.43 -9.01
C GLU A 138 10.01 10.96 -7.79
N ASP A 139 9.53 11.24 -6.59
CA ASP A 139 10.21 10.90 -5.33
C ASP A 139 9.85 9.49 -4.82
N LEU A 140 8.86 8.83 -5.45
CA LEU A 140 8.58 7.41 -5.25
C LEU A 140 9.41 6.57 -6.23
N ARG A 141 10.39 5.84 -5.71
CA ARG A 141 11.34 5.06 -6.52
C ARG A 141 11.32 3.58 -6.15
N PRO A 142 11.61 2.67 -7.09
CA PRO A 142 11.86 1.27 -6.77
C PRO A 142 12.97 1.15 -5.73
N PHE A 143 12.83 0.21 -4.80
CA PHE A 143 13.86 -0.01 -3.79
C PHE A 143 15.10 -0.69 -4.41
N SER A 144 16.26 -0.07 -4.23
CA SER A 144 17.56 -0.66 -4.50
C SER A 144 18.31 -0.86 -3.19
N SER A 145 18.60 -2.11 -2.83
CA SER A 145 19.37 -2.41 -1.62
C SER A 145 20.79 -1.84 -1.68
N TYR A 146 21.38 -1.80 -2.87
CA TYR A 146 22.70 -1.22 -3.10
C TYR A 146 22.70 0.28 -2.83
N GLU A 147 21.82 1.03 -3.50
CA GLU A 147 21.73 2.49 -3.33
C GLU A 147 21.36 2.86 -1.90
N PHE A 148 20.50 2.07 -1.26
CA PHE A 148 20.12 2.29 0.12
C PHE A 148 21.31 2.12 1.08
N VAL A 149 22.13 1.07 0.90
CA VAL A 149 23.32 0.83 1.73
C VAL A 149 24.37 1.91 1.48
N GLU A 150 24.59 2.31 0.23
CA GLU A 150 25.50 3.42 -0.08
C GLU A 150 25.05 4.73 0.58
N ALA A 151 23.77 5.07 0.50
CA ALA A 151 23.22 6.26 1.15
C ALA A 151 23.38 6.21 2.69
N LEU A 152 23.25 5.03 3.30
CA LEU A 152 23.40 4.85 4.74
C LEU A 152 24.87 4.97 5.22
N LEU A 153 25.83 4.54 4.39
CA LEU A 153 27.26 4.53 4.74
C LEU A 153 27.99 5.83 4.36
N SER A 154 27.41 6.62 3.46
CA SER A 154 28.00 7.87 2.96
C SER A 154 27.62 9.12 3.75
N GLY A 155 26.63 9.02 4.65
CA GLY A 155 26.25 10.06 5.62
C GLY A 155 26.96 9.92 6.96
#